data_AF-A0A813HMH8-F1
#
_entry.id   AF-A0A813HMH8-F1
#
_cell.length_a   1.000
_cell.length_b   1.000
_cell.length_c   1.000
_cell.angle_alpha   90.00
_cell.angle_beta   90.00
_cell.angle_gamma   90.00
#
_symmetry.space_group_name_H-M   'P 1'
#
loop_
_entity.id
_entity.type
_entity.pdbx_description
1 polymer ?
#
loop_
_entity_poly.entity_id
_entity_poly.type
_entity_poly.pdbx_seq_one_letter_code
_entity_poly.pdbx_strand_id
1 'polypeptide(L)'
;MKGAKWMSANLPASPGKIQGFSSLKKADQKKLESLWKVIAGSGSSKNGSGATSVGAKRKASEMEEAGKSTKSRGKSSNGSDKAAAKLAKLTSVQGVLTAAQLTKVQKLEEELSSRTTAQLQFELAKNSQGRAGKKEELTQRVAEGRILGALPPCPKCEHGQIHWSRLGGWFNCPGYFDREAKIQKRCNFRAKDMSRSAWKKM
;
A
#
# COMPACT_ATOMS: atom_id res chain seq x y z
N MET A 1 4.13 14.97 8.29
CA MET A 1 4.45 14.63 6.89
C MET A 1 3.86 15.69 5.97
N LYS A 2 4.58 16.13 4.93
CA LYS A 2 4.05 17.11 3.97
C LYS A 2 3.01 16.43 3.06
N GLY A 3 1.81 17.00 2.94
CA GLY A 3 0.68 16.38 2.24
C GLY A 3 0.73 16.51 0.71
N ALA A 4 -0.20 15.84 0.01
CA ALA A 4 -0.25 15.77 -1.46
C ALA A 4 -0.31 17.14 -2.15
N LYS A 5 -1.04 18.11 -1.56
CA LYS A 5 -1.14 19.49 -2.04
C LYS A 5 0.19 20.24 -2.00
N TRP A 6 1.05 19.93 -1.02
CA TRP A 6 2.40 20.48 -0.96
C TRP A 6 3.28 19.88 -2.06
N MET A 7 3.17 18.56 -2.30
CA MET A 7 3.94 17.90 -3.37
C MET A 7 3.57 18.45 -4.76
N SER A 8 2.29 18.59 -5.10
CA SER A 8 1.88 19.12 -6.41
C SER A 8 2.35 20.56 -6.66
N ALA A 9 2.46 21.38 -5.61
CA ALA A 9 2.91 22.76 -5.70
C ALA A 9 4.45 22.92 -5.75
N ASN A 10 5.20 21.93 -5.28
CA ASN A 10 6.66 22.00 -5.15
C ASN A 10 7.41 21.00 -6.05
N LEU A 11 6.70 20.17 -6.81
CA LEU A 11 7.30 19.31 -7.83
C LEU A 11 7.75 20.15 -9.03
N PRO A 12 8.97 19.94 -9.56
CA PRO A 12 9.39 20.61 -10.79
C PRO A 12 8.45 20.30 -11.97
N ALA A 13 8.33 21.23 -12.91
CA ALA A 13 7.41 21.10 -14.05
C ALA A 13 7.65 19.86 -14.92
N SER A 14 8.87 19.30 -14.89
CA SER A 14 9.22 18.05 -15.56
C SER A 14 10.18 17.21 -14.70
N PRO A 15 10.10 15.87 -14.80
CA PRO A 15 10.97 14.98 -14.03
C PRO A 15 12.44 15.08 -14.48
N GLY A 16 12.70 15.58 -15.70
CA GLY A 16 14.06 15.82 -16.22
C GLY A 16 14.84 16.90 -15.49
N LYS A 17 14.19 17.74 -14.66
CA LYS A 17 14.87 18.72 -13.79
C LYS A 17 15.38 18.10 -12.48
N ILE A 18 15.06 16.84 -12.20
CA ILE A 18 15.56 16.14 -11.01
C ILE A 18 16.99 15.68 -11.30
N GLN A 19 17.91 15.99 -10.38
CA GLN A 19 19.26 15.46 -10.44
C GLN A 19 19.23 13.92 -10.49
N GLY A 20 19.95 13.35 -11.44
CA GLY A 20 20.03 11.89 -11.62
C GLY A 20 18.91 11.27 -12.46
N PHE A 21 17.92 12.02 -12.97
CA PHE A 21 16.88 11.46 -13.85
C PHE A 21 17.46 10.85 -15.14
N SER A 22 18.47 11.52 -15.72
CA SER A 22 19.19 11.05 -16.90
C SER A 22 20.01 9.77 -16.65
N SER A 23 20.37 9.48 -15.40
CA SER A 23 21.12 8.26 -15.03
C SER A 23 20.26 7.00 -14.94
N LEU A 24 18.92 7.15 -14.96
CA LEU A 24 17.99 6.04 -14.93
C LEU A 24 17.87 5.36 -16.30
N LYS A 25 17.47 4.09 -16.30
CA LYS A 25 17.15 3.36 -17.54
C LYS A 25 15.97 4.03 -18.24
N LYS A 26 15.96 4.05 -19.58
CA LYS A 26 14.87 4.63 -20.41
C LYS A 26 13.48 4.10 -20.05
N ALA A 27 13.39 2.83 -19.64
CA ALA A 27 12.13 2.23 -19.19
C ALA A 27 11.61 2.87 -17.89
N ASP A 28 12.51 3.19 -16.95
CA ASP A 28 12.14 3.77 -15.66
C ASP A 28 11.92 5.28 -15.76
N GLN A 29 12.63 5.97 -16.68
CA GLN A 29 12.33 7.35 -17.06
C GLN A 29 10.89 7.50 -17.56
N LYS A 30 10.44 6.61 -18.47
CA LYS A 30 9.05 6.60 -18.96
C LYS A 30 8.02 6.35 -17.85
N LYS A 31 8.32 5.45 -16.91
CA LYS A 31 7.45 5.21 -15.74
C LYS A 31 7.34 6.45 -14.87
N LEU A 32 8.47 7.09 -14.57
CA LEU A 32 8.51 8.33 -13.80
C LEU A 32 7.73 9.45 -14.47
N GLU A 33 7.87 9.64 -15.78
CA GLU A 33 7.08 10.61 -16.54
C GLU A 33 5.57 10.34 -16.47
N SER A 34 5.17 9.06 -16.56
CA SER A 34 3.77 8.67 -16.44
C SER A 34 3.21 8.94 -15.04
N LEU A 35 3.99 8.68 -13.99
CA LEU A 35 3.64 8.99 -12.60
C LEU A 35 3.60 10.50 -12.36
N TRP A 36 4.55 11.24 -12.92
CA TRP A 36 4.65 12.69 -12.81
C TRP A 36 3.40 13.38 -13.35
N LYS A 37 2.90 12.93 -14.50
CA LYS A 37 1.66 13.45 -15.11
C LYS A 37 0.44 13.20 -14.24
N VAL A 38 0.37 12.06 -13.55
CA VAL A 38 -0.75 11.75 -12.64
C VAL A 38 -0.69 12.66 -11.40
N ILE A 39 0.50 12.82 -10.82
CA ILE A 39 0.68 13.62 -9.60
C ILE A 39 0.47 15.12 -9.90
N ALA A 40 1.08 15.65 -10.95
CA ALA A 40 0.90 17.04 -11.37
C ALA A 40 -0.53 17.33 -11.90
N GLY A 41 -1.17 16.35 -12.55
CA GLY A 41 -2.52 16.46 -13.09
C GLY A 41 -3.62 16.48 -12.02
N SER A 42 -3.40 15.87 -10.85
CA SER A 42 -4.34 15.91 -9.72
C SER A 42 -4.47 17.28 -9.02
N GLY A 43 -3.68 18.28 -9.44
CA GLY A 43 -3.68 19.63 -8.88
C GLY A 43 -4.14 20.76 -9.81
N SER A 44 -4.61 20.47 -11.03
CA SER A 44 -5.02 21.53 -11.97
C SER A 44 -6.49 21.94 -11.78
N SER A 45 -6.73 22.86 -10.83
CA SER A 45 -7.76 23.88 -11.01
C SER A 45 -7.03 25.20 -11.31
N LYS A 46 -7.24 25.74 -12.51
CA LYS A 46 -6.68 27.03 -12.95
C LYS A 46 -7.73 28.13 -12.82
N ASN A 47 -7.19 29.33 -12.63
CA ASN A 47 -7.78 30.68 -12.57
C ASN A 47 -8.24 31.10 -11.16
N GLY A 48 -7.85 32.25 -10.63
CA GLY A 48 -7.12 33.38 -11.19
C GLY A 48 -7.61 34.65 -10.49
N SER A 49 -6.65 35.46 -10.00
CA SER A 49 -6.67 36.91 -9.73
C SER A 49 -7.97 37.63 -9.32
N GLY A 50 -7.93 38.30 -8.16
CA GLY A 50 -8.86 39.36 -7.80
C GLY A 50 -8.50 40.01 -6.46
N ALA A 51 -8.07 41.26 -6.50
CA ALA A 51 -7.59 42.06 -5.38
C ALA A 51 -8.72 42.54 -4.44
N THR A 52 -8.33 42.80 -3.19
CA THR A 52 -8.89 43.77 -2.23
C THR A 52 -10.40 43.82 -1.99
N SER A 53 -10.83 43.46 -0.77
CA SER A 53 -11.31 44.47 0.20
C SER A 53 -11.65 43.86 1.57
N VAL A 54 -11.34 44.72 2.55
CA VAL A 54 -11.59 44.77 3.99
C VAL A 54 -13.00 44.35 4.44
N GLY A 55 -13.08 43.70 5.60
CA GLY A 55 -14.07 44.09 6.62
C GLY A 55 -14.96 43.00 7.25
N ALA A 56 -14.76 42.82 8.57
CA ALA A 56 -15.79 42.50 9.59
C ALA A 56 -16.44 41.10 9.60
N LYS A 57 -16.89 40.49 10.71
CA LYS A 57 -16.70 40.58 12.17
C LYS A 57 -17.63 39.46 12.74
N ARG A 58 -17.21 38.75 13.80
CA ARG A 58 -18.04 37.92 14.73
C ARG A 58 -18.54 36.56 14.17
N LYS A 59 -18.83 35.51 14.94
CA LYS A 59 -18.54 35.05 16.32
C LYS A 59 -19.06 33.58 16.36
N ALA A 60 -18.45 32.77 17.23
CA ALA A 60 -18.74 31.36 17.45
C ALA A 60 -20.18 31.07 17.94
N SER A 61 -20.66 29.85 17.67
CA SER A 61 -21.33 28.97 18.64
C SER A 61 -21.58 27.57 18.05
N GLU A 62 -21.22 26.54 18.82
CA GLU A 62 -21.60 25.14 18.69
C GLU A 62 -23.12 24.92 18.85
N MET A 63 -23.67 23.87 18.23
CA MET A 63 -24.38 22.75 18.91
C MET A 63 -25.01 21.77 17.89
N GLU A 64 -24.95 20.49 18.27
CA GLU A 64 -25.71 19.30 17.83
C GLU A 64 -27.26 19.54 17.86
N GLU A 65 -28.20 18.79 17.27
CA GLU A 65 -28.32 17.40 16.80
C GLU A 65 -29.59 17.25 15.91
N ALA A 66 -29.67 16.15 15.14
CA ALA A 66 -30.84 15.44 14.58
C ALA A 66 -31.95 16.11 13.71
N GLY A 67 -32.18 15.55 12.51
CA GLY A 67 -33.54 15.18 12.07
C GLY A 67 -34.07 15.50 10.65
N LYS A 68 -33.84 14.57 9.70
CA LYS A 68 -34.80 14.06 8.66
C LYS A 68 -35.09 14.83 7.35
N SER A 69 -34.57 14.25 6.25
CA SER A 69 -35.13 14.08 4.88
C SER A 69 -35.41 15.33 4.01
N THR A 70 -34.88 15.48 2.79
CA THR A 70 -35.18 14.66 1.60
C THR A 70 -34.30 15.07 0.41
N LYS A 71 -33.90 14.08 -0.41
CA LYS A 71 -33.81 14.09 -1.89
C LYS A 71 -33.14 15.29 -2.60
N SER A 72 -31.93 15.09 -3.12
CA SER A 72 -31.68 15.13 -4.58
C SER A 72 -30.20 14.90 -4.97
N ARG A 73 -30.01 13.91 -5.87
CA ARG A 73 -29.33 14.03 -7.16
C ARG A 73 -27.87 14.55 -7.15
N GLY A 74 -26.92 13.65 -7.40
CA GLY A 74 -25.54 14.07 -7.66
C GLY A 74 -24.57 12.95 -8.06
N LYS A 75 -24.92 12.16 -9.07
CA LYS A 75 -24.02 11.21 -9.76
C LYS A 75 -22.82 11.96 -10.35
N SER A 76 -21.64 11.90 -9.71
CA SER A 76 -20.34 12.11 -10.36
C SER A 76 -19.17 11.69 -9.47
N SER A 77 -18.82 10.41 -9.49
CA SER A 77 -17.55 9.91 -8.96
C SER A 77 -17.08 8.75 -9.83
N ASN A 78 -16.79 9.02 -11.10
CA ASN A 78 -16.26 8.00 -12.01
C ASN A 78 -14.82 8.33 -12.47
N GLY A 79 -14.27 9.46 -12.00
CA GLY A 79 -12.92 9.94 -12.35
C GLY A 79 -11.88 9.72 -11.24
N SER A 80 -12.26 9.91 -9.98
CA SER A 80 -11.39 9.74 -8.81
C SER A 80 -10.95 8.28 -8.62
N ASP A 81 -11.88 7.34 -8.76
CA ASP A 81 -11.60 5.92 -8.56
C ASP A 81 -10.72 5.36 -9.68
N LYS A 82 -10.87 5.85 -10.92
CA LYS A 82 -10.01 5.45 -12.04
C LYS A 82 -8.60 6.02 -11.91
N ALA A 83 -8.44 7.24 -11.44
CA ALA A 83 -7.12 7.83 -11.20
C ALA A 83 -6.41 7.14 -10.01
N ALA A 84 -7.14 6.85 -8.93
CA ALA A 84 -6.65 6.10 -7.78
C ALA A 84 -6.29 4.65 -8.17
N ALA A 85 -7.14 3.95 -8.92
CA ALA A 85 -6.87 2.61 -9.41
C ALA A 85 -5.70 2.57 -10.42
N LYS A 86 -5.57 3.58 -11.29
CA LYS A 86 -4.45 3.69 -12.23
C LYS A 86 -3.14 4.01 -11.50
N LEU A 87 -3.19 4.88 -10.49
CA LEU A 87 -2.03 5.15 -9.62
C LEU A 87 -1.66 3.90 -8.84
N ALA A 88 -2.62 3.21 -8.21
CA ALA A 88 -2.41 1.96 -7.49
C ALA A 88 -1.85 0.86 -8.39
N LYS A 89 -2.25 0.82 -9.68
CA LYS A 89 -1.71 -0.13 -10.65
C LYS A 89 -0.30 0.23 -11.16
N LEU A 90 0.03 1.53 -11.22
CA LEU A 90 1.36 2.03 -11.58
C LEU A 90 2.36 1.98 -10.40
N THR A 91 1.87 2.10 -9.17
CA THR A 91 2.64 1.94 -7.93
C THR A 91 2.64 0.51 -7.40
N SER A 92 1.77 -0.36 -7.92
CA SER A 92 1.81 -1.80 -7.71
C SER A 92 3.10 -2.33 -8.30
N VAL A 93 4.11 -2.42 -7.44
CA VAL A 93 5.39 -2.96 -7.83
C VAL A 93 5.19 -4.45 -8.03
N GLN A 94 5.12 -4.85 -9.32
CA GLN A 94 5.19 -6.25 -9.74
C GLN A 94 6.31 -7.00 -9.03
N GLY A 95 7.40 -6.30 -8.74
CA GLY A 95 8.46 -6.81 -7.88
C GLY A 95 9.09 -8.04 -8.52
N VAL A 96 9.29 -9.08 -7.71
CA VAL A 96 9.82 -10.38 -8.17
C VAL A 96 8.70 -11.36 -8.60
N LEU A 97 7.42 -10.97 -8.53
CA LEU A 97 6.33 -11.82 -9.03
C LEU A 97 6.25 -11.77 -10.56
N THR A 98 5.97 -12.91 -11.17
CA THR A 98 5.58 -12.96 -12.59
C THR A 98 4.24 -12.26 -12.81
N ALA A 99 3.99 -11.73 -14.01
CA ALA A 99 2.73 -11.06 -14.33
C ALA A 99 1.49 -11.96 -14.10
N ALA A 100 1.63 -13.27 -14.37
CA ALA A 100 0.58 -14.26 -14.11
C ALA A 100 0.34 -14.48 -12.61
N GLN A 101 1.39 -14.48 -11.78
CA GLN A 101 1.23 -14.59 -10.32
C GLN A 101 0.61 -13.32 -9.74
N LEU A 102 1.03 -12.14 -10.19
CA LEU A 102 0.48 -10.88 -9.69
C LEU A 102 -1.02 -10.76 -9.98
N THR A 103 -1.46 -11.10 -11.20
CA THR A 103 -2.88 -11.05 -11.54
C THR A 103 -3.72 -12.02 -10.70
N LYS A 104 -3.18 -13.21 -10.39
CA LYS A 104 -3.83 -14.16 -9.48
C LYS A 104 -3.90 -13.62 -8.05
N VAL A 105 -2.81 -13.02 -7.55
CA VAL A 105 -2.76 -12.42 -6.21
C VAL A 105 -3.78 -11.29 -6.09
N GLN A 106 -3.88 -10.40 -7.09
CA GLN A 106 -4.84 -9.30 -7.08
C GLN A 106 -6.29 -9.78 -7.06
N LYS A 107 -6.63 -10.80 -7.87
CA LYS A 107 -7.97 -11.42 -7.85
C LYS A 107 -8.29 -12.02 -6.47
N LEU A 108 -7.32 -12.71 -5.85
CA LEU A 108 -7.50 -13.25 -4.51
C LEU A 108 -7.62 -12.15 -3.45
N GLU A 109 -6.89 -11.04 -3.56
CA GLU A 109 -7.00 -9.90 -2.66
C GLU A 109 -8.42 -9.30 -2.71
N GLU A 110 -9.00 -9.17 -3.90
CA GLU A 110 -10.39 -8.73 -4.10
C GLU A 110 -11.39 -9.71 -3.45
N GLU A 111 -11.24 -11.02 -3.68
CA GLU A 111 -12.10 -12.04 -3.07
C GLU A 111 -12.00 -12.05 -1.53
N LEU A 112 -10.77 -11.96 -1.01
CA LEU A 112 -10.48 -12.00 0.43
C LEU A 112 -10.84 -10.70 1.15
N SER A 113 -11.02 -9.58 0.43
CA SER A 113 -11.45 -8.32 1.01
C SER A 113 -12.81 -8.40 1.73
N SER A 114 -13.68 -9.31 1.26
CA SER A 114 -14.98 -9.61 1.85
C SER A 114 -14.90 -10.36 3.19
N ARG A 115 -13.77 -11.03 3.47
CA ARG A 115 -13.60 -11.83 4.70
C ARG A 115 -13.35 -10.97 5.93
N THR A 116 -13.68 -11.52 7.08
CA THR A 116 -13.40 -10.86 8.37
C THR A 116 -11.93 -11.02 8.76
N THR A 117 -11.42 -10.08 9.55
CA THR A 117 -10.03 -10.12 10.05
C THR A 117 -9.75 -11.41 10.82
N ALA A 118 -10.72 -11.90 11.60
CA ALA A 118 -10.60 -13.15 12.35
C ALA A 118 -10.43 -14.37 11.45
N GLN A 119 -11.18 -14.45 10.34
CA GLN A 119 -11.03 -15.52 9.35
C GLN A 119 -9.63 -15.49 8.71
N LEU A 120 -9.14 -14.31 8.33
CA LEU A 120 -7.80 -14.17 7.74
C LEU A 120 -6.71 -14.59 8.74
N GLN A 121 -6.83 -14.20 10.02
CA GLN A 121 -5.91 -14.60 11.07
C GLN A 121 -5.92 -16.10 11.34
N PHE A 122 -7.10 -16.73 11.29
CA PHE A 122 -7.22 -18.19 11.44
C PHE A 122 -6.52 -18.93 10.29
N GLU A 123 -6.71 -18.48 9.04
CA GLU A 123 -6.06 -19.09 7.89
C GLU A 123 -4.52 -18.93 7.95
N LEU A 124 -4.03 -17.77 8.39
CA LEU A 124 -2.62 -17.54 8.64
C LEU A 124 -2.07 -18.45 9.76
N ALA A 125 -2.85 -18.66 10.83
CA ALA A 125 -2.48 -19.54 11.94
C ALA A 125 -2.27 -20.99 11.47
N LYS A 126 -3.18 -21.51 10.63
CA LYS A 126 -3.12 -22.88 10.07
C LYS A 126 -1.84 -23.12 9.25
N ASN A 127 -1.27 -22.05 8.70
CA ASN A 127 -0.07 -22.05 7.88
C ASN A 127 1.17 -21.54 8.65
N SER A 128 1.09 -21.44 9.99
CA SER A 128 2.17 -20.96 10.86
C SER A 128 2.75 -19.60 10.44
N GLN A 129 1.90 -18.71 9.90
CA GLN A 129 2.29 -17.36 9.47
C GLN A 129 1.96 -16.30 10.53
N GLY A 130 2.59 -15.14 10.41
CA GLY A 130 2.34 -13.98 11.28
C GLY A 130 0.90 -13.44 11.18
N ARG A 131 0.21 -13.37 12.32
CA ARG A 131 -1.21 -12.95 12.45
C ARG A 131 -1.42 -11.47 12.79
N ALA A 132 -0.34 -10.75 13.08
CA ALA A 132 -0.38 -9.33 13.45
C ALA A 132 -0.41 -8.43 12.21
N GLY A 133 -1.09 -7.28 12.29
CA GLY A 133 -1.12 -6.29 11.21
C GLY A 133 -2.52 -5.78 10.91
N LYS A 134 -2.62 -4.87 9.94
CA LYS A 134 -3.89 -4.35 9.44
C LYS A 134 -4.60 -5.38 8.56
N LYS A 135 -5.91 -5.23 8.36
CA LYS A 135 -6.70 -6.14 7.51
C LYS A 135 -6.10 -6.28 6.10
N GLU A 136 -5.71 -5.16 5.48
CA GLU A 136 -5.07 -5.14 4.15
C GLU A 136 -3.79 -5.99 4.10
N GLU A 137 -2.92 -5.86 5.10
CA GLU A 137 -1.69 -6.65 5.18
C GLU A 137 -1.95 -8.14 5.38
N LEU A 138 -2.97 -8.49 6.17
CA LEU A 138 -3.37 -9.89 6.38
C LEU A 138 -3.94 -10.49 5.10
N THR A 139 -4.83 -9.76 4.41
CA THR A 139 -5.36 -10.14 3.10
C THR A 139 -4.23 -10.38 2.10
N GLN A 140 -3.28 -9.44 2.03
CA GLN A 140 -2.14 -9.51 1.15
C GLN A 140 -1.29 -10.77 1.42
N ARG A 141 -0.98 -11.06 2.70
CA ARG A 141 -0.22 -12.26 3.10
C ARG A 141 -0.94 -13.55 2.76
N VAL A 142 -2.26 -13.62 2.98
CA VAL A 142 -3.05 -14.82 2.63
C VAL A 142 -3.09 -15.01 1.11
N ALA A 143 -3.31 -13.95 0.35
CA ALA A 143 -3.32 -14.01 -1.12
C ALA A 143 -1.97 -14.48 -1.68
N GLU A 144 -0.86 -13.91 -1.20
CA GLU A 144 0.48 -14.35 -1.57
C GLU A 144 0.74 -15.80 -1.17
N GLY A 145 0.40 -16.16 0.06
CA GLY A 145 0.59 -17.49 0.60
C GLY A 145 -0.15 -18.56 -0.19
N ARG A 146 -1.38 -18.27 -0.66
CA ARG A 146 -2.16 -19.19 -1.51
C ARG A 146 -1.52 -19.45 -2.87
N ILE A 147 -0.82 -18.48 -3.45
CA ILE A 147 -0.21 -18.59 -4.79
C ILE A 147 1.22 -19.11 -4.73
N LEU A 148 2.01 -18.63 -3.78
CA LEU A 148 3.44 -18.93 -3.67
C LEU A 148 3.73 -20.05 -2.65
N GLY A 149 2.82 -20.32 -1.73
CA GLY A 149 3.02 -21.21 -0.60
C GLY A 149 3.35 -20.47 0.70
N ALA A 150 3.26 -21.22 1.82
CA ALA A 150 3.54 -20.73 3.16
C ALA A 150 5.05 -20.63 3.40
N LEU A 151 5.46 -19.58 4.12
CA LEU A 151 6.87 -19.36 4.49
C LEU A 151 7.25 -20.28 5.64
N PRO A 152 8.41 -20.96 5.58
CA PRO A 152 8.90 -21.74 6.71
C PRO A 152 9.33 -20.82 7.86
N PRO A 153 9.50 -21.37 9.08
CA PRO A 153 10.20 -20.67 10.14
C PRO A 153 11.63 -20.31 9.74
N CYS A 154 12.21 -19.33 10.43
CA CYS A 154 13.58 -18.90 10.15
C CYS A 154 14.58 -20.04 10.41
N PRO A 155 15.41 -20.44 9.44
CA PRO A 155 16.38 -21.52 9.62
C PRO A 155 17.53 -21.15 10.59
N LYS A 156 17.68 -19.86 10.94
CA LYS A 156 18.73 -19.39 11.84
C LYS A 156 18.32 -19.29 13.30
N CYS A 157 17.08 -18.88 13.56
CA CYS A 157 16.59 -18.69 14.94
C CYS A 157 15.38 -19.55 15.29
N GLU A 158 14.82 -20.30 14.34
CA GLU A 158 13.71 -21.27 14.44
C GLU A 158 12.36 -20.71 14.92
N HIS A 159 12.38 -19.67 15.75
CA HIS A 159 11.22 -19.00 16.32
C HIS A 159 10.78 -17.79 15.49
N GLY A 160 11.70 -17.17 14.76
CA GLY A 160 11.44 -16.00 13.95
C GLY A 160 10.61 -16.32 12.72
N GLN A 161 9.65 -15.45 12.42
CA GLN A 161 8.81 -15.55 11.22
C GLN A 161 9.48 -14.81 10.06
N ILE A 162 9.65 -15.48 8.93
CA ILE A 162 10.24 -14.87 7.74
C ILE A 162 9.25 -13.89 7.11
N HIS A 163 9.74 -12.72 6.74
CA HIS A 163 9.03 -11.73 5.96
C HIS A 163 9.63 -11.66 4.55
N TRP A 164 8.77 -11.69 3.54
CA TRP A 164 9.19 -11.58 2.15
C TRP A 164 8.82 -10.20 1.59
N SER A 165 9.79 -9.51 0.99
CA SER A 165 9.55 -8.22 0.35
C SER A 165 9.24 -8.40 -1.14
N ARG A 166 8.03 -8.02 -1.57
CA ARG A 166 7.67 -8.01 -3.02
C ARG A 166 8.66 -7.21 -3.86
N LEU A 167 9.13 -6.06 -3.35
CA LEU A 167 9.98 -5.10 -4.07
C LEU A 167 11.33 -5.69 -4.50
N GLY A 168 12.01 -6.33 -3.55
CA GLY A 168 13.37 -6.83 -3.77
C GLY A 168 13.46 -8.34 -3.88
N GLY A 169 12.38 -9.08 -3.61
CA GLY A 169 12.36 -10.54 -3.57
C GLY A 169 13.11 -11.16 -2.40
N TRP A 170 13.67 -10.35 -1.50
CA TRP A 170 14.45 -10.85 -0.37
C TRP A 170 13.56 -11.33 0.76
N PHE A 171 13.97 -12.44 1.35
CA PHE A 171 13.47 -12.94 2.62
C PHE A 171 14.31 -12.33 3.74
N ASN A 172 13.67 -11.79 4.77
CA ASN A 172 14.32 -11.32 5.98
C ASN A 172 13.61 -11.84 7.22
N CYS A 173 14.37 -12.07 8.30
CA CYS A 173 13.80 -12.33 9.60
C CYS A 173 13.91 -11.07 10.46
N PRO A 174 12.81 -10.51 11.02
CA PRO A 174 12.88 -9.37 11.93
C PRO A 174 13.34 -9.77 13.36
N GLY A 175 13.43 -11.07 13.64
CA GLY A 175 13.64 -11.63 14.97
C GLY A 175 12.35 -12.17 15.59
N TYR A 176 12.41 -12.46 16.89
CA TYR A 176 11.29 -12.95 17.69
C TYR A 176 11.35 -12.36 19.09
N PHE A 177 10.20 -12.35 19.77
CA PHE A 177 10.13 -12.00 21.18
C PHE A 177 10.33 -13.27 22.01
N ASP A 178 11.41 -13.31 22.78
CA ASP A 178 11.67 -14.41 23.71
C ASP A 178 10.85 -14.18 24.98
N ARG A 179 9.91 -15.10 25.27
CA ARG A 179 8.99 -14.96 26.41
C ARG A 179 9.67 -15.21 27.74
N GLU A 180 10.72 -16.04 27.78
CA GLU A 180 11.45 -16.38 29.01
C GLU A 180 12.34 -15.22 29.42
N ALA A 181 13.16 -14.74 28.47
CA ALA A 181 14.05 -13.60 28.69
C ALA A 181 13.31 -12.25 28.68
N LYS A 182 12.04 -12.23 28.23
CA LYS A 182 11.22 -11.00 28.00
C LYS A 182 11.92 -9.95 27.13
N ILE A 183 12.78 -10.39 26.21
CA ILE A 183 13.60 -9.53 25.35
C ILE A 183 13.29 -9.82 23.87
N GLN A 184 13.27 -8.76 23.06
CA GLN A 184 13.20 -8.90 21.61
C GLN A 184 14.58 -9.33 21.05
N LYS A 185 14.71 -10.61 20.69
CA LYS A 185 15.91 -11.13 20.01
C LYS A 185 15.83 -10.81 18.53
N ARG A 186 16.72 -9.93 18.07
CA ARG A 186 16.85 -9.60 16.64
C ARG A 186 17.53 -10.75 15.91
N CYS A 187 17.03 -11.06 14.72
CA CYS A 187 17.68 -11.96 13.78
C CYS A 187 18.10 -11.16 12.55
N ASN A 188 19.28 -11.44 12.00
CA ASN A 188 19.78 -10.80 10.77
C ASN A 188 19.78 -11.77 9.59
N PHE A 189 18.90 -12.78 9.62
CA PHE A 189 18.79 -13.73 8.52
C PHE A 189 18.25 -13.03 7.27
N ARG A 190 18.92 -13.25 6.14
CA ARG A 190 18.52 -12.73 4.83
C ARG A 190 18.85 -13.76 3.75
N ALA A 191 17.90 -14.01 2.85
CA ALA A 191 18.07 -14.93 1.73
C ALA A 191 17.41 -14.39 0.45
N LYS A 192 17.89 -14.84 -0.71
CA LYS A 192 17.25 -14.58 -2.01
C LYS A 192 16.18 -15.62 -2.34
N ASP A 193 16.47 -16.88 -2.02
CA ASP A 193 15.61 -18.01 -2.33
C ASP A 193 15.30 -18.79 -1.05
N MET A 194 14.07 -19.30 -0.95
CA MET A 194 13.60 -20.08 0.17
C MET A 194 12.48 -21.02 -0.28
N SER A 195 12.57 -22.28 0.13
CA SER A 195 11.53 -23.27 -0.11
C SER A 195 10.26 -22.91 0.66
N ARG A 196 9.13 -22.87 -0.03
CA ARG A 196 7.81 -22.64 0.58
C ARG A 196 7.04 -23.95 0.67
N SER A 197 6.32 -24.16 1.76
CA SER A 197 5.44 -25.32 1.90
C SER A 197 4.09 -25.07 1.22
N ALA A 198 3.39 -26.13 0.83
CA ALA A 198 2.06 -26.02 0.26
C ALA A 198 1.09 -25.29 1.22
N TRP A 199 0.28 -24.38 0.68
CA TRP A 199 -0.69 -23.63 1.46
C TRP A 199 -1.88 -24.51 1.85
N LYS A 200 -2.16 -24.62 3.14
CA LYS A 200 -3.33 -25.29 3.69
C LYS A 200 -4.51 -24.33 3.62
N LYS A 201 -5.41 -24.56 2.66
CA LYS A 201 -6.69 -23.83 2.57
C LYS A 201 -7.55 -24.14 3.80
N MET A 202 -8.48 -23.23 4.12
CA MET A 202 -9.49 -23.48 5.17
C MET A 202 -10.22 -24.79 4.92
#